data_AF-D7SNN7-F1
#
_entry.id   AF-D7SNN7-F1
#
_cell.length_a   1.000
_cell.length_b   1.000
_cell.length_c   1.000
_cell.angle_alpha   90.00
_cell.angle_beta   90.00
_cell.angle_gamma   90.00
#
_symmetry.space_group_name_H-M   'P 1'
#
loop_
_entity.id
_entity.type
_entity.pdbx_description
1 polymer ?
#
loop_
_entity_poly.entity_id
_entity_poly.type
_entity_poly.pdbx_seq_one_letter_code
_entity_poly.pdbx_strand_id
1 'polypeptide(L)'
;MTCPAADFVDESFLLTVKDSLSDQGLFVVNLVSRSRAIKNMVVSRMKAVFSHLFCLQLEEDVNEVLFALRTEDCIKEEQFGEAAVELEKLLSWDRNDLPGKSKPPEMSQIIGDSTEKIKCLK
;
A
#
# COMPACT_ATOMS: atom_id res chain seq x y z
N MET A 1 -13.46 17.42 -2.02
CA MET A 1 -12.87 16.63 -3.12
C MET A 1 -12.07 15.52 -2.46
N THR A 2 -12.55 14.27 -2.53
CA THR A 2 -11.82 13.10 -2.05
C THR A 2 -11.30 12.36 -3.27
N CYS A 3 -10.07 11.86 -3.21
CA CYS A 3 -9.60 10.82 -4.12
C CYS A 3 -9.43 9.55 -3.27
N PRO A 4 -10.03 8.41 -3.62
CA PRO A 4 -10.92 8.21 -4.76
C PRO A 4 -12.33 8.82 -4.55
N ALA A 5 -13.17 8.77 -5.59
CA ALA A 5 -14.59 9.10 -5.46
C ALA A 5 -15.28 8.13 -4.48
N ALA A 6 -16.35 8.59 -3.82
CA ALA A 6 -16.98 7.86 -2.72
C ALA A 6 -17.46 6.45 -3.10
N ASP A 7 -17.90 6.25 -4.34
CA ASP A 7 -18.41 4.97 -4.83
C ASP A 7 -17.32 3.89 -4.86
N PHE A 8 -16.04 4.26 -5.01
CA PHE A 8 -14.90 3.32 -4.99
C PHE A 8 -14.48 2.89 -3.58
N VAL A 9 -15.08 3.50 -2.55
CA VAL A 9 -14.90 3.16 -1.14
C VAL A 9 -16.23 2.86 -0.47
N ASP A 10 -17.25 2.55 -1.28
CA ASP A 10 -18.49 1.98 -0.82
C ASP A 10 -18.29 0.49 -0.49
N GLU A 11 -19.00 0.00 0.51
CA GLU A 11 -18.85 -1.38 0.99
C GLU A 11 -19.17 -2.42 -0.10
N SER A 12 -20.19 -2.17 -0.92
CA SER A 12 -20.57 -3.06 -2.02
C SER A 12 -19.47 -3.17 -3.09
N PHE A 13 -18.83 -2.04 -3.40
CA PHE A 13 -17.69 -2.00 -4.30
C PHE A 13 -16.49 -2.75 -3.70
N LEU A 14 -16.17 -2.49 -2.43
CA LEU A 14 -15.05 -3.13 -1.75
C LEU A 14 -15.22 -4.65 -1.65
N LEU A 15 -16.44 -5.14 -1.40
CA LEU A 15 -16.76 -6.57 -1.42
C LEU A 15 -16.50 -7.17 -2.81
N THR A 16 -16.98 -6.49 -3.87
CA THR A 16 -16.75 -6.91 -5.25
C THR A 16 -15.26 -6.97 -5.57
N VAL A 17 -14.47 -5.99 -5.12
CA VAL A 17 -13.01 -6.00 -5.26
C VAL A 17 -12.41 -7.20 -4.54
N LYS A 18 -12.77 -7.44 -3.28
CA LYS A 18 -12.26 -8.59 -2.50
C LYS A 18 -12.52 -9.92 -3.20
N ASP A 19 -13.72 -10.12 -3.73
CA ASP A 19 -14.11 -11.35 -4.42
C ASP A 19 -13.40 -11.52 -5.77
N SER A 20 -12.96 -10.40 -6.36
CA SER A 20 -12.24 -10.37 -7.64
C SER A 20 -10.71 -10.53 -7.51
N LEU A 21 -10.14 -10.27 -6.33
CA LEU A 21 -8.72 -10.48 -6.07
C LEU A 21 -8.38 -11.97 -6.08
N SER A 22 -7.16 -12.36 -6.42
CA SER A 22 -6.67 -13.71 -6.10
C SER A 22 -6.42 -13.84 -4.59
N ASP A 23 -6.19 -15.05 -4.08
CA ASP A 23 -5.88 -15.27 -2.66
C ASP A 23 -4.66 -14.43 -2.21
N GLN A 24 -3.62 -14.36 -3.05
CA GLN A 24 -2.43 -13.54 -2.80
C GLN A 24 -2.56 -12.12 -3.41
N GLY A 25 -3.78 -11.69 -3.72
CA GLY A 25 -4.07 -10.40 -4.33
C GLY A 25 -3.96 -9.25 -3.33
N LEU A 26 -3.46 -8.12 -3.82
CA LEU A 26 -3.29 -6.88 -3.07
C LEU A 26 -4.16 -5.79 -3.69
N PHE A 27 -5.01 -5.16 -2.89
CA PHE A 27 -5.72 -3.95 -3.28
C PHE A 27 -5.04 -2.72 -2.70
N VAL A 28 -4.74 -1.74 -3.54
CA VAL A 28 -4.01 -0.52 -3.16
C VAL A 28 -4.87 0.70 -3.47
N VAL A 29 -5.08 1.56 -2.47
CA VAL A 29 -5.87 2.79 -2.60
C VAL A 29 -5.01 3.98 -2.22
N ASN A 30 -4.86 4.93 -3.15
CA ASN A 30 -4.32 6.25 -2.83
C ASN A 30 -5.44 7.14 -2.27
N LEU A 31 -5.47 7.29 -0.94
CA LEU A 31 -6.47 8.07 -0.22
C LEU A 31 -5.97 9.50 0.00
N VAL A 32 -6.59 10.43 -0.72
CA VAL A 32 -6.30 11.87 -0.68
C VAL A 32 -7.47 12.59 0.00
N SER A 33 -7.23 13.07 1.22
CA SER A 33 -8.22 13.87 1.95
C SER A 33 -7.56 14.71 3.04
N ARG A 34 -8.05 15.94 3.25
CA ARG A 34 -7.67 16.76 4.42
C ARG A 34 -8.56 16.48 5.64
N SER A 35 -9.68 15.79 5.45
CA SER A 35 -10.64 15.49 6.51
C SER A 35 -10.31 14.16 7.16
N ARG A 36 -9.88 14.21 8.42
CA ARG A 36 -9.64 13.01 9.24
C ARG A 36 -10.89 12.15 9.40
N ALA A 37 -12.07 12.77 9.46
CA ALA A 37 -13.34 12.06 9.53
C ALA A 37 -13.58 11.19 8.28
N ILE A 38 -13.29 11.74 7.09
CA ILE A 38 -13.38 10.99 5.84
C ILE A 38 -12.36 9.86 5.82
N LYS A 39 -11.12 10.12 6.23
CA LYS A 39 -10.09 9.06 6.26
C LYS A 39 -10.49 7.90 7.17
N ASN A 40 -10.93 8.21 8.38
CA ASN A 40 -11.39 7.21 9.34
C ASN A 40 -12.60 6.43 8.82
N MET A 41 -13.55 7.10 8.14
CA MET A 41 -14.71 6.45 7.53
C MET A 41 -14.28 5.44 6.46
N VAL A 42 -13.36 5.83 5.56
CA VAL A 42 -12.85 4.93 4.51
C VAL A 42 -12.13 3.73 5.12
N VAL A 43 -11.24 3.97 6.08
CA VAL A 43 -10.54 2.90 6.81
C VAL A 43 -11.53 1.95 7.49
N SER A 44 -12.57 2.50 8.14
CA SER A 44 -13.61 1.70 8.80
C SER A 44 -14.36 0.79 7.81
N ARG A 45 -14.71 1.29 6.62
CA ARG A 45 -15.37 0.49 5.58
C ARG A 45 -14.44 -0.59 5.02
N MET A 46 -13.18 -0.25 4.77
CA MET A 46 -12.20 -1.23 4.30
C MET A 46 -11.96 -2.34 5.32
N LYS A 47 -11.88 -2.02 6.62
CA LYS A 47 -11.76 -3.02 7.69
C LYS A 47 -12.97 -3.94 7.83
N ALA A 48 -14.17 -3.47 7.48
CA ALA A 48 -15.35 -4.32 7.48
C ALA A 48 -15.28 -5.42 6.41
N VAL A 49 -14.52 -5.17 5.34
CA VAL A 49 -14.40 -6.09 4.18
C VAL A 49 -13.11 -6.90 4.23
N PHE A 50 -11.97 -6.27 4.50
CA PHE A 50 -10.64 -6.87 4.47
C PHE A 50 -10.12 -7.10 5.90
N SER A 51 -9.62 -8.31 6.17
CA SER A 51 -9.09 -8.69 7.48
C SER A 51 -7.71 -8.09 7.78
N HIS A 52 -6.93 -7.79 6.73
CA HIS A 52 -5.60 -7.21 6.85
C HIS A 52 -5.52 -5.93 6.03
N LEU A 53 -5.29 -4.82 6.75
CA LEU A 53 -5.16 -3.49 6.18
C LEU A 53 -3.87 -2.86 6.68
N PHE A 54 -3.11 -2.24 5.79
CA PHE A 54 -1.91 -1.48 6.11
C PHE A 54 -2.03 -0.06 5.57
N CYS A 55 -1.27 0.86 6.14
CA CYS A 55 -1.24 2.25 5.72
C CYS A 55 0.19 2.77 5.66
N LEU A 56 0.52 3.47 4.58
CA LEU A 56 1.71 4.29 4.44
C LEU A 56 1.29 5.75 4.41
N GLN A 57 1.72 6.52 5.40
CA GLN A 57 1.54 7.97 5.43
C GLN A 57 2.74 8.65 4.77
N LEU A 58 2.48 9.51 3.79
CA LEU A 58 3.52 10.30 3.13
C LEU A 58 3.67 11.64 3.87
N GLU A 59 4.90 11.98 4.28
CA GLU A 59 5.17 13.09 5.21
C GLU A 59 4.85 14.47 4.63
N GLU A 60 5.00 14.65 3.32
CA GLU A 60 4.80 15.93 2.64
C GLU A 60 3.40 16.09 2.02
N ASP A 61 2.61 15.02 1.99
CA ASP A 61 1.34 15.00 1.27
C ASP A 61 0.16 14.63 2.19
N VAL A 62 -1.04 15.06 1.84
CA VAL A 62 -2.27 14.65 2.56
C VAL A 62 -2.66 13.21 2.26
N ASN A 63 -1.84 12.51 1.49
CA ASN A 63 -2.09 11.20 0.91
C ASN A 63 -1.69 10.09 1.89
N GLU A 64 -2.60 9.14 2.05
CA GLU A 64 -2.34 7.87 2.70
C GLU A 64 -2.51 6.77 1.66
N VAL A 65 -1.54 5.88 1.56
CA VAL A 65 -1.67 4.70 0.71
C VAL A 65 -2.17 3.56 1.59
N LEU A 66 -3.37 3.07 1.30
CA LEU A 66 -3.97 1.94 1.99
C LEU A 66 -3.72 0.66 1.18
N PHE A 67 -3.35 -0.41 1.88
CA PHE A 67 -3.06 -1.72 1.31
C PHE A 67 -3.96 -2.74 1.98
N ALA A 68 -4.74 -3.50 1.20
CA ALA A 68 -5.65 -4.51 1.72
C ALA A 68 -5.37 -5.87 1.08
N LEU A 69 -5.21 -6.90 1.92
CA LEU A 69 -5.02 -8.28 1.47
C LEU A 69 -6.37 -9.01 1.42
N ARG A 70 -6.53 -9.91 0.43
CA ARG A 70 -7.70 -10.79 0.38
C ARG A 70 -7.68 -11.82 1.50
N THR A 71 -6.53 -12.44 1.75
CA THR A 71 -6.37 -13.57 2.68
C THR A 71 -6.21 -13.13 4.13
N GLU A 72 -6.42 -14.11 5.01
CA GLU A 72 -6.12 -13.99 6.43
C GLU A 72 -4.65 -14.27 6.76
N ASP A 73 -3.82 -14.56 5.75
CA ASP A 73 -2.39 -14.74 5.92
C ASP A 73 -1.75 -13.39 6.24
N CYS A 74 -1.50 -13.19 7.54
CA CYS A 74 -0.95 -11.94 8.04
C CYS A 74 0.52 -11.80 7.61
N ILE A 75 0.80 -10.82 6.74
CA ILE A 75 2.16 -10.35 6.51
C ILE A 75 2.59 -9.57 7.75
N LYS A 76 3.71 -9.97 8.36
CA LYS A 76 4.23 -9.29 9.53
C LYS A 76 5.16 -8.16 9.14
N GLU A 77 5.12 -7.06 9.89
CA GLU A 77 5.95 -5.88 9.62
C GLU A 77 7.45 -6.20 9.65
N GLU A 78 7.86 -7.21 10.43
CA GLU A 78 9.27 -7.65 10.49
C GLU A 78 9.78 -8.19 9.14
N GLN A 79 8.88 -8.63 8.25
CA GLN A 79 9.22 -9.18 6.94
C GLN A 79 9.46 -8.08 5.90
N PHE A 80 9.04 -6.83 6.15
CA PHE A 80 9.15 -5.76 5.17
C PHE A 80 10.60 -5.39 4.84
N GLY A 81 11.51 -5.45 5.81
CA GLY A 81 12.94 -5.18 5.57
C GLY A 81 13.56 -6.18 4.61
N GLU A 82 13.28 -7.48 4.78
CA GLU A 82 13.75 -8.52 3.86
C GLU A 82 13.11 -8.37 2.47
N ALA A 83 11.80 -8.08 2.42
CA ALA A 83 11.09 -7.86 1.17
C ALA A 83 11.60 -6.63 0.40
N ALA A 84 11.98 -5.55 1.10
CA ALA A 84 12.61 -4.38 0.51
C ALA A 84 13.95 -4.72 -0.13
N VAL A 85 14.82 -5.46 0.58
CA VAL A 85 16.11 -5.91 0.03
C VAL A 85 15.91 -6.76 -1.23
N GLU A 86 14.92 -7.64 -1.24
CA GLU A 86 14.63 -8.46 -2.43
C GLU A 86 14.05 -7.64 -3.59
N LEU A 87 13.12 -6.72 -3.30
CA LEU A 87 12.61 -5.77 -4.29
C LEU A 87 13.74 -4.94 -4.90
N GLU A 88 14.70 -4.50 -4.08
CA GLU A 88 15.85 -3.75 -4.55
C GLU A 88 16.72 -4.55 -5.53
N LYS A 89 16.99 -5.83 -5.23
CA LYS A 89 17.71 -6.72 -6.14
C LYS A 89 16.97 -6.85 -7.48
N LEU A 90 15.66 -7.09 -7.44
CA LEU A 90 14.83 -7.23 -8.65
C LEU A 90 14.83 -5.96 -9.50
N LEU A 91 14.67 -4.80 -8.87
CA LEU A 91 14.70 -3.50 -9.56
C LEU A 91 16.08 -3.14 -10.12
N SER A 92 17.16 -3.75 -9.62
CA SER A 92 18.51 -3.57 -10.16
C SER A 92 18.76 -4.43 -11.40
N TRP A 93 18.16 -5.62 -11.48
CA TRP A 93 18.29 -6.51 -12.62
C TRP A 93 17.71 -5.88 -13.89
N ASP A 94 16.53 -5.29 -13.78
CA ASP A 94 15.77 -4.65 -14.87
C ASP A 94 16.49 -3.42 -15.48
N ARG A 95 17.54 -2.90 -14.83
CA ARG A 95 18.33 -1.75 -15.30
C ARG A 95 19.68 -2.12 -15.88
N ASN A 96 20.18 -3.32 -15.61
CA ASN A 96 21.45 -3.79 -16.18
C ASN A 96 21.35 -4.05 -17.70
N ASP A 97 20.14 -4.10 -18.25
CA ASP A 97 19.88 -4.14 -19.69
C ASP A 97 19.96 -2.76 -20.38
N LEU A 98 20.07 -1.66 -19.62
CA LEU A 98 20.35 -0.32 -20.15
C LEU A 98 21.79 0.10 -19.79
N PRO A 99 22.74 0.15 -20.75
CA PRO A 99 24.10 0.57 -20.47
C PRO A 99 24.15 2.02 -19.96
N GLY A 100 24.70 2.21 -18.75
CA GLY A 100 25.12 3.52 -18.25
C GLY A 100 24.23 4.20 -17.20
N LYS A 101 23.19 3.55 -16.65
CA LYS A 101 22.41 4.12 -15.52
C LYS A 101 22.50 3.24 -14.27
N SER A 102 23.50 3.49 -13.43
CA SER A 102 23.43 3.04 -12.03
C SER A 102 22.21 3.66 -11.35
N LYS A 103 21.57 2.89 -10.46
CA LYS A 103 20.41 3.33 -9.68
C LYS A 103 20.79 4.60 -8.89
N PRO A 104 19.95 5.66 -8.86
CA PRO A 104 20.20 6.76 -7.94
C PRO A 104 20.15 6.21 -6.51
N PRO A 105 21.15 6.52 -5.64
CA PRO A 105 21.18 6.06 -4.25
C PRO A 105 19.91 6.43 -3.46
N GLU A 106 19.19 7.46 -3.91
CA GLU A 106 17.89 7.88 -3.37
C GLU A 106 16.82 6.79 -3.41
N MET A 107 16.75 5.95 -4.45
CA MET A 107 15.62 5.03 -4.58
C MET A 107 15.71 3.84 -3.62
N SER A 108 16.91 3.35 -3.31
CA SER A 108 17.07 2.32 -2.27
C SER A 108 16.75 2.88 -0.89
N GLN A 109 17.21 4.10 -0.59
CA GLN A 109 16.86 4.79 0.66
C GLN A 109 15.34 4.98 0.79
N ILE A 110 14.66 5.44 -0.28
CA ILE A 110 13.20 5.61 -0.28
C ILE A 110 12.48 4.29 0.01
N ILE A 111 12.92 3.17 -0.58
CA ILE A 111 12.29 1.86 -0.35
C ILE A 111 12.47 1.46 1.13
N GLY A 112 13.70 1.54 1.64
CA GLY A 112 14.01 1.26 3.05
C GLY A 112 13.16 2.11 4.00
N ASP A 113 13.22 3.44 3.86
CA ASP A 113 12.50 4.39 4.70
C ASP A 113 10.97 4.18 4.64
N SER A 114 10.45 3.79 3.47
CA SER A 114 9.02 3.52 3.31
C SER A 114 8.59 2.28 4.10
N THR A 115 9.43 1.24 4.19
CA THR A 115 9.07 0.03 4.95
C THR A 115 8.89 0.28 6.43
N GLU A 116 9.67 1.19 7.02
CA GLU A 116 9.54 1.59 8.42
C GLU A 116 8.25 2.40 8.69
N LYS A 117 7.68 2.99 7.64
CA LYS A 117 6.49 3.85 7.72
C LYS A 117 5.18 3.10 7.45
N ILE A 118 5.24 1.89 6.88
CA ILE A 118 4.05 1.06 6.67
C ILE A 118 3.60 0.51 8.03
N LYS A 119 2.32 0.72 8.36
CA LYS A 119 1.72 0.28 9.63
C LYS A 119 0.50 -0.58 9.39
N CYS A 120 0.39 -1.69 10.12
CA CYS A 120 -0.80 -2.50 10.18
C CYS A 120 -1.91 -1.78 10.93
N LEU A 121 -3.07 -1.65 10.29
CA LEU A 121 -4.27 -1.07 10.86
C LEU A 121 -5.12 -2.17 11.51
N LYS A 122 -4.78 -2.54 12.75
CA LYS A 122 -5.63 -3.37 13.62
C LYS A 122 -6.94 -2.67 13.91
#